data_AF-A0A2E5IEF6-F1
#
_entry.id   AF-A0A2E5IEF6-F1
#
_cell.length_a   1.000
_cell.length_b   1.000
_cell.length_c   1.000
_cell.angle_alpha   90.00
_cell.angle_beta   90.00
_cell.angle_gamma   90.00
#
_symmetry.space_group_name_H-M   'P 1'
#
loop_
_entity.id
_entity.type
_entity.pdbx_description
1 polymer ?
#
loop_
_entity_poly.entity_id
_entity_poly.type
_entity_poly.pdbx_seq_one_letter_code
_entity_poly.pdbx_strand_id
1 'polypeptide(L)'
;MRITDPRWPAVRELARTFLRTEALVVEGPPWLESIVHQLIVRLGDVQPSRTLFPTFESTSEDRISLRSPTNGQTVGQCSLEEPPMEVVWLPMGTKNGWAAISAVASDLLNAGYPGCLGCGGPHTEGEWDEASSRQNMGKGTK
;
A
#
# COMPACT_ATOMS: atom_id res chain seq x y z
N MET A 1 9.72 1.24 9.72
CA MET A 1 10.44 2.35 9.08
C MET A 1 10.19 3.62 9.88
N ARG A 2 11.13 4.57 9.94
CA ARG A 2 10.93 5.84 10.66
C ARG A 2 10.10 6.81 9.81
N ILE A 3 9.30 7.67 10.45
CA ILE A 3 8.50 8.70 9.76
C ILE A 3 9.35 9.70 8.96
N THR A 4 10.63 9.83 9.31
CA THR A 4 11.60 10.70 8.65
C THR A 4 12.29 10.04 7.44
N ASP A 5 12.05 8.75 7.18
CA ASP A 5 12.58 8.10 5.98
C ASP A 5 11.88 8.70 4.75
N PRO A 6 12.62 9.09 3.69
CA PRO A 6 12.00 9.70 2.51
C PRO A 6 11.01 8.77 1.80
N ARG A 7 11.06 7.45 2.04
CA ARG A 7 10.10 6.47 1.50
C ARG A 7 8.83 6.34 2.35
N TRP A 8 8.80 6.93 3.54
CA TRP A 8 7.68 6.84 4.47
C TRP A 8 6.33 7.27 3.85
N PRO A 9 6.25 8.38 3.10
CA PRO A 9 4.99 8.77 2.46
C PRO A 9 4.45 7.70 1.51
N ALA A 10 5.31 7.05 0.71
CA ALA A 10 4.89 5.99 -0.22
C ALA A 10 4.41 4.74 0.52
N VAL A 11 5.08 4.34 1.62
CA VAL A 11 4.58 3.23 2.45
C VAL A 11 3.21 3.53 3.02
N ARG A 12 3.00 4.77 3.50
CA ARG A 12 1.69 5.19 4.00
C ARG A 12 0.63 5.17 2.91
N GLU A 13 0.94 5.61 1.69
CA GLU A 13 -0.03 5.61 0.60
C GLU A 13 -0.34 4.19 0.09
N LEU A 14 0.65 3.29 0.01
CA LEU A 14 0.40 1.88 -0.31
C LEU A 14 -0.46 1.21 0.77
N ALA A 15 -0.21 1.50 2.06
CA ALA A 15 -1.05 1.00 3.15
C ALA A 15 -2.49 1.53 3.06
N ARG A 16 -2.67 2.83 2.75
CA ARG A 16 -3.99 3.43 2.52
C ARG A 16 -4.70 2.80 1.33
N THR A 17 -3.98 2.60 0.22
CA THR A 17 -4.49 1.97 -1.00
C THR A 17 -4.96 0.54 -0.72
N PHE A 18 -4.17 -0.26 0.00
CA PHE A 18 -4.55 -1.60 0.43
C PHE A 18 -5.85 -1.61 1.24
N LEU A 19 -5.97 -0.70 2.22
CA LEU A 19 -7.12 -0.67 3.13
C LEU A 19 -8.37 -0.03 2.51
N ARG A 20 -8.25 0.93 1.60
CA ARG A 20 -9.37 1.68 1.03
C ARG A 20 -9.94 1.08 -0.25
N THR A 21 -9.11 0.48 -1.09
CA THR A 21 -9.54 0.00 -2.40
C THR A 21 -10.31 -1.31 -2.28
N GLU A 22 -11.59 -1.30 -2.62
CA GLU A 22 -12.42 -2.51 -2.69
C GLU A 22 -11.91 -3.47 -3.76
N ALA A 23 -12.01 -4.79 -3.52
CA ALA A 23 -11.62 -5.85 -4.45
C ALA A 23 -10.18 -5.77 -5.02
N LEU A 24 -9.27 -5.05 -4.34
CA LEU A 24 -7.88 -4.91 -4.77
C LEU A 24 -7.18 -6.28 -4.93
N VAL A 25 -6.42 -6.48 -6.01
CA VAL A 25 -5.59 -7.68 -6.14
C VAL A 25 -4.17 -7.37 -5.70
N VAL A 26 -3.67 -8.10 -4.71
CA VAL A 26 -2.26 -8.09 -4.33
C VAL A 26 -1.55 -9.18 -5.10
N GLU A 27 -0.68 -8.81 -6.03
CA GLU A 27 0.22 -9.75 -6.69
C GLU A 27 1.60 -9.70 -6.01
N GLY A 28 2.18 -10.87 -5.68
CA GLY A 28 3.53 -10.92 -5.15
C GLY A 28 4.09 -12.33 -4.99
N PRO A 29 5.27 -12.48 -4.38
CA PRO A 29 5.90 -13.79 -4.21
C PRO A 29 5.04 -14.74 -3.34
N PRO A 30 5.08 -16.07 -3.54
CA PRO A 30 4.20 -17.01 -2.83
C PRO A 30 4.25 -16.95 -1.30
N TRP A 31 5.40 -16.57 -0.72
CA TRP A 31 5.53 -16.43 0.74
C TRP A 31 4.59 -15.36 1.33
N LEU A 32 4.12 -14.44 0.51
CA LEU A 32 3.31 -13.29 0.91
C LEU A 32 1.83 -13.63 1.17
N GLU A 33 1.32 -14.68 0.54
CA GLU A 33 -0.10 -15.07 0.56
C GLU A 33 -0.67 -15.12 1.98
N SER A 34 -0.07 -15.94 2.84
CA SER A 34 -0.53 -16.12 4.22
C SER A 34 -0.54 -14.81 5.03
N ILE A 35 0.40 -13.92 4.77
CA ILE A 35 0.56 -12.65 5.49
C ILE A 35 -0.48 -11.63 5.01
N VAL A 36 -0.75 -11.60 3.69
CA VAL A 36 -1.83 -10.80 3.10
C VAL A 36 -3.18 -11.24 3.66
N HIS A 37 -3.44 -12.55 3.72
CA HIS A 37 -4.68 -13.08 4.30
C HIS A 37 -4.88 -12.67 5.76
N GLN A 38 -3.84 -12.69 6.60
CA GLN A 38 -3.94 -12.22 7.99
C GLN A 38 -4.37 -10.76 8.08
N LEU A 39 -3.83 -9.90 7.21
CA LEU A 39 -4.20 -8.49 7.18
C LEU A 39 -5.62 -8.26 6.64
N ILE A 40 -6.07 -9.07 5.67
CA ILE A 40 -7.45 -9.06 5.15
C ILE A 40 -8.45 -9.45 6.24
N VAL A 41 -8.18 -10.52 6.99
CA VAL A 41 -9.04 -10.96 8.11
C VAL A 41 -9.22 -9.81 9.10
N ARG A 42 -8.12 -9.18 9.51
CA ARG A 42 -8.17 -8.05 10.44
C ARG A 42 -8.90 -6.83 9.87
N LEU A 43 -8.76 -6.56 8.56
CA LEU A 43 -9.55 -5.52 7.89
C LEU A 43 -11.05 -5.83 8.01
N GLY A 44 -11.45 -7.10 7.86
CA GLY A 44 -12.84 -7.55 8.07
C GLY A 44 -13.35 -7.32 9.48
N ASP A 45 -12.52 -7.60 10.50
CA ASP A 45 -12.88 -7.37 11.90
C ASP A 45 -13.13 -5.88 12.21
N VAL A 46 -12.36 -4.99 11.58
CA VAL A 46 -12.45 -3.53 11.77
C VAL A 46 -13.53 -2.90 10.86
N GLN A 47 -13.86 -3.52 9.73
CA GLN A 47 -14.81 -3.04 8.73
C GLN A 47 -15.90 -4.08 8.44
N PRO A 48 -16.77 -4.43 9.41
CA PRO A 48 -17.75 -5.50 9.24
C PRO A 48 -18.80 -5.22 8.15
N SER A 49 -18.98 -3.96 7.75
CA SER A 49 -19.87 -3.58 6.64
C SER A 49 -19.27 -3.77 5.25
N ARG A 50 -17.96 -4.06 5.15
CA ARG A 50 -17.27 -4.25 3.88
C ARG A 50 -17.62 -5.61 3.29
N THR A 51 -18.01 -5.64 2.02
CA THR A 51 -18.38 -6.88 1.30
C THR A 51 -17.32 -7.33 0.30
N LEU A 52 -16.46 -6.42 -0.16
CA LEU A 52 -15.42 -6.68 -1.15
C LEU A 52 -14.02 -6.50 -0.53
N PHE A 53 -13.31 -7.60 -0.36
CA PHE A 53 -11.99 -7.63 0.25
C PHE A 53 -10.89 -7.77 -0.80
N PRO A 54 -9.65 -7.35 -0.47
CA PRO A 54 -8.51 -7.66 -1.31
C PRO A 54 -8.32 -9.16 -1.49
N THR A 55 -7.73 -9.57 -2.61
CA THR A 55 -7.33 -10.95 -2.90
C THR A 55 -5.82 -11.03 -3.13
N PHE A 56 -5.28 -12.25 -3.20
CA PHE A 56 -3.88 -12.48 -3.47
C PHE A 56 -3.70 -13.31 -4.74
N GLU A 57 -2.71 -12.94 -5.56
CA GLU A 57 -2.22 -13.72 -6.70
C GLU A 57 -0.71 -13.88 -6.60
N SER A 58 -0.21 -15.09 -6.85
CA SER A 58 1.22 -15.36 -6.78
C SER A 58 1.92 -15.05 -8.09
N THR A 59 3.13 -14.48 -8.02
CA THR A 59 4.05 -14.32 -9.16
C THR A 59 5.46 -14.79 -8.79
N SER A 60 6.26 -15.14 -9.79
CA SER A 60 7.69 -15.45 -9.64
C SER A 60 8.58 -14.20 -9.64
N GLU A 61 8.02 -13.03 -9.93
CA GLU A 61 8.75 -11.75 -9.93
C GLU A 61 9.05 -11.26 -8.51
N ASP A 62 10.21 -10.62 -8.30
CA ASP A 62 10.57 -9.99 -7.03
C ASP A 62 9.98 -8.57 -6.90
N ARG A 63 8.64 -8.50 -7.00
CA ARG A 63 7.86 -7.28 -6.78
C ARG A 63 6.58 -7.58 -6.03
N ILE A 64 5.99 -6.56 -5.41
CA ILE A 64 4.61 -6.60 -4.90
C ILE A 64 3.82 -5.53 -5.65
N SER A 65 2.71 -5.91 -6.27
CA SER A 65 1.85 -5.03 -7.04
C SER A 65 0.46 -4.98 -6.42
N LEU A 66 -0.08 -3.78 -6.27
CA LEU A 66 -1.47 -3.54 -5.92
C LEU A 66 -2.22 -3.19 -7.21
N ARG A 67 -3.15 -4.04 -7.64
CA ARG A 67 -3.91 -3.83 -8.88
C ARG A 67 -5.36 -3.49 -8.63
N SER A 68 -5.82 -2.49 -9.36
CA SER A 68 -7.22 -2.07 -9.38
C SER A 68 -8.11 -3.17 -9.95
N PRO A 69 -9.26 -3.47 -9.33
CA PRO A 69 -10.20 -4.45 -9.87
C PRO A 69 -10.91 -3.96 -11.14
N THR A 70 -11.01 -2.64 -11.35
CA THR A 70 -11.85 -2.07 -12.41
C THR A 70 -11.25 -2.27 -13.80
N ASN A 71 -9.92 -2.19 -13.90
CA ASN A 71 -9.19 -2.20 -15.17
C ASN A 71 -7.92 -3.07 -15.13
N GLY A 72 -7.63 -3.74 -14.01
CA GLY A 72 -6.41 -4.53 -13.82
C GLY A 72 -5.13 -3.69 -13.74
N GLN A 73 -5.22 -2.36 -13.71
CA GLN A 73 -4.05 -1.48 -13.69
C GLN A 73 -3.36 -1.56 -12.33
N THR A 74 -2.03 -1.65 -12.34
CA THR A 74 -1.22 -1.47 -11.13
C THR A 74 -1.34 -0.04 -10.63
N VAL A 75 -1.83 0.13 -9.40
CA VAL A 75 -1.97 1.44 -8.73
C VAL A 75 -0.86 1.68 -7.70
N GLY A 76 -0.15 0.63 -7.30
CA GLY A 76 1.02 0.74 -6.44
C GLY A 76 1.95 -0.44 -6.60
N GLN A 77 3.25 -0.21 -6.45
CA GLN A 77 4.27 -1.24 -6.61
C GLN A 77 5.42 -1.05 -5.61
N CYS A 78 5.79 -2.13 -4.93
CA CYS A 78 7.02 -2.25 -4.16
C CYS A 78 8.01 -3.11 -4.93
N SER A 79 9.08 -2.48 -5.41
CA SER A 79 10.13 -3.11 -6.22
C SER A 79 11.38 -2.24 -6.20
N LEU A 80 12.54 -2.84 -6.47
CA LEU A 80 13.77 -2.06 -6.69
C LEU A 80 13.78 -1.36 -8.05
N GLU A 81 13.10 -1.95 -9.04
CA GLU A 81 12.91 -1.35 -10.36
C GLU A 81 11.79 -0.32 -10.33
N GLU A 82 12.01 0.82 -11.00
CA GLU A 82 11.08 1.93 -11.06
C GLU A 82 9.91 1.62 -12.03
N PRO A 83 8.64 1.68 -11.58
CA PRO A 83 7.48 1.53 -12.44
C PRO A 83 7.14 2.83 -13.19
N PRO A 84 6.16 2.80 -14.11
CA PRO A 84 5.59 4.01 -14.70
C PRO A 84 5.13 5.06 -13.67
N MET A 85 5.04 6.32 -14.08
CA MET A 85 4.78 7.47 -13.19
C MET A 85 3.38 7.45 -12.57
N GLU A 86 2.45 6.71 -13.16
CA GLU A 86 1.08 6.57 -12.71
C GLU A 86 0.95 5.59 -11.51
N VAL A 87 2.03 4.90 -11.15
CA VAL A 87 2.07 3.89 -10.10
C VAL A 87 2.76 4.44 -8.87
N VAL A 88 2.13 4.32 -7.69
CA VAL A 88 2.76 4.63 -6.41
C VAL A 88 3.99 3.74 -6.23
N TRP A 89 5.19 4.29 -6.24
CA TRP A 89 6.41 3.50 -6.14
C TRP A 89 6.99 3.49 -4.73
N LEU A 90 7.29 2.29 -4.25
CA LEU A 90 8.12 2.06 -3.08
C LEU A 90 9.43 1.36 -3.50
N PRO A 91 10.57 2.07 -3.51
CA PRO A 91 11.88 1.51 -3.88
C PRO A 91 12.45 0.63 -2.75
N MET A 92 11.88 -0.56 -2.58
CA MET A 92 12.27 -1.52 -1.54
C MET A 92 12.12 -2.96 -2.05
N GLY A 93 12.96 -3.86 -1.52
CA GLY A 93 12.79 -5.29 -1.71
C GLY A 93 11.52 -5.80 -1.01
N THR A 94 10.91 -6.82 -1.60
CA THR A 94 9.56 -7.31 -1.28
C THR A 94 9.34 -7.61 0.21
N LYS A 95 10.29 -8.28 0.88
CA LYS A 95 10.21 -8.58 2.33
C LYS A 95 10.16 -7.33 3.21
N ASN A 96 11.10 -6.40 3.02
CA ASN A 96 11.19 -5.19 3.83
C ASN A 96 10.05 -4.22 3.50
N GLY A 97 9.68 -4.14 2.22
CA GLY A 97 8.57 -3.31 1.76
C GLY A 97 7.24 -3.75 2.35
N TRP A 98 6.92 -5.04 2.27
CA TRP A 98 5.68 -5.55 2.88
C TRP A 98 5.66 -5.39 4.39
N ALA A 99 6.78 -5.66 5.08
CA ALA A 99 6.85 -5.44 6.53
C ALA A 99 6.57 -3.98 6.92
N ALA A 100 7.03 -3.01 6.11
CA ALA A 100 6.73 -1.60 6.33
C ALA A 100 5.26 -1.26 6.03
N ILE A 101 4.72 -1.74 4.89
CA ILE A 101 3.33 -1.50 4.48
C ILE A 101 2.35 -2.08 5.50
N SER A 102 2.53 -3.36 5.87
CA SER A 102 1.67 -4.06 6.83
C SER A 102 1.72 -3.46 8.23
N ALA A 103 2.86 -2.96 8.69
CA ALA A 103 2.97 -2.23 9.95
C ALA A 103 2.14 -0.93 9.91
N VAL A 104 2.26 -0.13 8.84
CA VAL A 104 1.49 1.11 8.71
C VAL A 104 -0.01 0.83 8.51
N ALA A 105 -0.37 -0.19 7.74
CA ALA A 105 -1.75 -0.62 7.59
C ALA A 105 -2.34 -1.05 8.94
N SER A 106 -1.55 -1.74 9.76
CA SER A 106 -1.95 -2.12 11.12
C SER A 106 -2.21 -0.92 12.03
N ASP A 107 -1.37 0.10 11.97
CA ASP A 107 -1.54 1.33 12.75
C ASP A 107 -2.77 2.11 12.28
N LEU A 108 -2.99 2.18 10.97
CA LEU A 108 -4.18 2.81 10.37
C LEU A 108 -5.47 2.10 10.79
N LEU A 109 -5.50 0.77 10.75
CA LEU A 109 -6.64 -0.03 11.22
C LEU A 109 -6.94 0.23 12.70
N ASN A 110 -5.91 0.27 13.56
CA ASN A 110 -6.07 0.60 14.99
C ASN A 110 -6.61 2.01 15.22
N ALA A 111 -6.30 2.95 14.32
CA ALA A 111 -6.82 4.31 14.34
C ALA A 111 -8.23 4.43 13.73
N GLY A 112 -8.84 3.32 13.28
CA GLY A 112 -10.18 3.30 12.70
C GLY A 112 -10.26 3.69 11.22
N TYR A 113 -9.12 3.74 10.50
CA TYR A 113 -9.11 3.88 9.04
C TYR A 113 -9.50 2.55 8.37
N PRO A 114 -10.28 2.54 7.26
CA PRO A 114 -10.87 3.67 6.54
C PRO A 114 -12.24 4.14 7.07
N GLY A 115 -12.73 3.62 8.19
CA GLY A 115 -14.06 3.94 8.73
C GLY A 115 -14.30 5.41 9.06
N CYS A 116 -13.24 6.19 9.33
CA CYS A 116 -13.29 7.63 9.58
C CYS A 116 -12.76 8.48 8.40
N LEU A 117 -12.97 8.03 7.16
CA LEU A 117 -12.69 8.85 5.97
C LEU A 117 -13.49 10.16 6.07
N GLY A 118 -12.79 11.30 6.15
CA GLY A 118 -13.39 12.63 6.27
C GLY A 118 -13.36 13.26 7.67
N CYS A 119 -12.93 12.54 8.70
CA CYS A 119 -12.84 13.07 10.07
C CYS A 119 -11.64 14.02 10.31
N GLY A 120 -10.69 14.06 9.38
CA GLY A 120 -9.42 14.80 9.54
C GLY A 120 -9.46 16.28 9.14
N GLY A 121 -10.57 16.76 8.59
CA GLY A 121 -10.69 18.14 8.08
C GLY A 121 -10.15 18.32 6.66
N PRO A 122 -10.25 19.54 6.09
CA PRO A 122 -10.11 19.79 4.64
C PRO A 122 -8.71 19.53 4.03
N HIS A 123 -7.70 19.13 4.82
CA HIS A 123 -6.31 18.96 4.38
C HIS A 123 -5.78 17.53 4.54
N THR A 124 -6.57 16.57 5.02
CA THR A 124 -5.99 15.30 5.52
C THR A 124 -5.75 14.22 4.47
N GLU A 125 -6.35 14.32 3.28
CA GLU A 125 -6.25 13.31 2.23
C GLU A 125 -6.19 13.95 0.84
N GLY A 126 -5.08 14.61 0.53
CA GLY A 126 -4.81 15.10 -0.83
C GLY A 126 -4.53 13.95 -1.80
N GLU A 127 -4.62 14.24 -3.10
CA GLU A 127 -4.18 13.33 -4.14
C GLU A 127 -2.68 13.02 -4.00
N TRP A 128 -2.31 11.79 -4.32
CA TRP A 128 -0.92 11.35 -4.27
C TRP A 128 -0.10 12.01 -5.39
N ASP A 129 1.01 12.65 -5.02
CA ASP A 129 1.98 13.24 -5.97
C ASP A 129 3.21 12.34 -6.06
N GLU A 130 3.20 11.43 -7.03
CA GLU A 130 4.28 10.48 -7.29
C GLU A 130 5.58 11.20 -7.68
N ALA A 131 5.50 12.25 -8.49
CA ALA A 131 6.68 12.98 -8.96
C ALA A 131 7.43 13.63 -7.79
N SER A 132 6.70 14.29 -6.88
CA SER A 132 7.26 14.85 -5.64
C SER A 132 7.83 13.77 -4.73
N SER A 133 7.15 12.62 -4.61
CA SER A 133 7.61 11.48 -3.82
C SER A 133 8.96 10.95 -4.33
N ARG A 134 9.06 10.63 -5.64
CA ARG A 134 10.31 10.15 -6.27
C ARG A 134 11.42 11.17 -6.14
N GLN A 135 11.13 12.45 -6.35
CA GLN A 135 12.11 13.51 -6.20
C GLN A 135 12.67 13.59 -4.76
N ASN A 136 11.81 13.43 -3.75
CA ASN A 136 12.23 13.42 -2.35
C ASN A 136 13.07 12.20 -1.99
N MET A 137 12.74 11.01 -2.53
CA MET A 137 13.55 9.81 -2.36
C MET A 137 14.93 9.93 -3.02
N GLY A 138 15.00 10.50 -4.23
CA GLY A 138 16.26 10.71 -4.94
C GLY A 138 17.19 11.77 -4.32
N LYS A 139 16.64 12.69 -3.52
CA LYS A 139 17.44 13.69 -2.76
C LYS A 139 18.16 13.08 -1.56
N GLY A 140 17.74 11.91 -1.06
CA GLY A 140 18.33 11.24 0.09
C GLY A 140 19.54 10.35 -0.22
N THR A 141 19.90 10.20 -1.50
CA THR A 141 20.99 9.34 -1.98
C THR A 141 22.28 10.10 -2.33
N LYS A 142 22.38 11.38 -1.95
CA LYS A 142 23.57 12.22 -2.14
C LYS A 142 24.33 12.45 -0.84
#